data_AF-A0A2H0BHE7-F1
#
_entry.id   AF-A0A2H0BHE7-F1
#
_cell.length_a   1.000
_cell.length_b   1.000
_cell.length_c   1.000
_cell.angle_alpha   90.00
_cell.angle_beta   90.00
_cell.angle_gamma   90.00
#
_symmetry.space_group_name_H-M   'P 1'
#
loop_
_entity.id
_entity.type
_entity.pdbx_description
1 polymer ?
#
loop_
_entity_poly.entity_id
_entity_poly.type
_entity_poly.pdbx_seq_one_letter_code
_entity_poly.pdbx_strand_id
1 'polypeptide(L)'
;MKKGFTLIELLVVISIIGILVALSLFGMQGARESSRDARRKADLEMMRSGFELYKSDCNVYPLASEVVKDTPLKGTATPPSSCATTNIYISLVPKDPLDPARVYTYTRTSTVTYTLCASLENVAGTCNYTVTNP
;
A
#
# COMPACT_ATOMS: atom_id res chain seq x y z
N MET A 1 34.12 32.54 -41.33
CA MET A 1 34.79 31.28 -40.91
C MET A 1 33.94 30.63 -39.83
N LYS A 2 33.40 29.42 -40.08
CA LYS A 2 32.66 28.67 -39.06
C LYS A 2 33.68 27.91 -38.20
N LYS A 3 33.77 28.23 -36.90
CA LYS A 3 34.56 27.44 -35.96
C LYS A 3 33.85 26.08 -35.79
N GLY A 4 34.52 25.00 -36.19
CA GLY A 4 34.07 23.64 -35.91
C GLY A 4 34.49 23.22 -34.50
N PHE A 5 33.69 22.36 -33.87
CA PHE A 5 34.06 21.73 -32.61
C PHE A 5 35.30 20.84 -32.79
N THR A 6 36.17 20.83 -31.80
CA THR A 6 37.31 19.91 -31.74
C THR A 6 36.86 18.54 -31.23
N LEU A 7 37.56 17.48 -31.66
CA LEU A 7 37.29 16.11 -31.20
C LEU A 7 37.41 15.97 -29.66
N ILE A 8 38.33 16.73 -29.05
CA ILE A 8 38.54 16.69 -27.60
C ILE A 8 37.38 17.35 -26.84
N GLU A 9 36.80 18.44 -27.37
CA GLU A 9 35.61 19.06 -26.77
C GLU A 9 34.43 18.10 -26.80
N LEU A 10 34.22 17.37 -27.90
CA LEU A 10 33.15 16.37 -27.98
C LEU A 10 33.40 15.21 -26.99
N LEU A 11 34.65 14.77 -26.86
CA LEU A 11 35.05 13.66 -25.98
C LEU A 11 34.81 13.99 -24.50
N VAL A 12 35.13 15.20 -24.07
CA VAL A 12 34.88 15.65 -22.67
C VAL A 12 33.39 15.74 -22.38
N VAL A 13 32.56 16.15 -23.35
CA VAL A 13 31.12 16.25 -23.14
C VAL A 13 30.49 14.87 -22.94
N ILE A 14 30.81 13.90 -23.79
CA ILE A 14 30.24 12.55 -23.65
C ILE A 14 30.74 11.84 -22.39
N SER A 15 31.97 12.13 -21.93
CA SER A 15 32.50 11.55 -20.70
C SER A 15 31.80 12.11 -19.46
N ILE A 16 31.53 13.42 -19.41
CA ILE A 16 30.76 14.05 -18.32
C ILE A 16 29.32 13.50 -18.30
N ILE A 17 28.65 13.41 -19.47
CA ILE A 17 27.29 12.84 -19.56
C ILE A 17 27.29 11.39 -19.06
N GLY A 18 28.28 10.57 -19.45
CA GLY A 18 28.41 9.20 -18.99
C GLY A 18 28.53 9.07 -17.46
N ILE A 19 29.32 9.94 -16.83
CA ILE A 19 29.47 9.97 -15.36
C ILE A 19 28.16 10.36 -14.68
N LEU A 20 27.47 11.41 -15.18
CA LEU A 20 26.21 11.89 -14.60
C LEU A 20 25.10 10.83 -14.68
N VAL A 21 24.99 10.12 -15.82
CA VAL A 21 24.02 9.04 -15.99
C VAL A 21 24.33 7.86 -15.06
N ALA A 22 25.61 7.47 -14.93
CA ALA A 22 26.01 6.38 -14.04
C ALA A 22 25.64 6.67 -12.58
N LEU A 23 25.89 7.89 -12.09
CA LEU A 23 25.57 8.29 -10.71
C LEU A 23 24.06 8.36 -10.44
N SER A 24 23.26 8.75 -11.43
CA SER A 24 21.81 8.94 -11.29
C SER A 24 21.05 7.63 -11.01
N LEU A 25 21.58 6.48 -11.46
CA LEU A 25 20.89 5.19 -11.34
C LEU A 25 20.87 4.63 -9.90
N PHE A 26 21.87 4.96 -9.08
CA PHE A 26 22.03 4.36 -7.76
C PHE A 26 21.03 4.87 -6.70
N GLY A 27 20.38 6.03 -6.92
CA GLY A 27 19.49 6.65 -5.92
C GLY A 27 18.01 6.24 -5.98
N MET A 28 17.56 5.56 -7.04
CA MET A 28 16.11 5.37 -7.29
C MET A 28 15.48 4.20 -6.52
N GLN A 29 16.26 3.24 -6.04
CA GLN A 29 15.73 2.02 -5.41
C GLN A 29 15.00 2.34 -4.08
N GLY A 30 15.67 3.05 -3.17
CA GLY A 30 15.12 3.40 -1.85
C GLY A 30 13.92 4.34 -1.92
N ALA A 31 13.88 5.24 -2.91
CA ALA A 31 12.72 6.12 -3.13
C ALA A 31 11.46 5.31 -3.51
N ARG A 32 11.61 4.29 -4.35
CA ARG A 32 10.49 3.40 -4.74
C ARG A 32 10.02 2.57 -3.55
N GLU A 33 10.93 2.04 -2.74
CA GLU A 33 10.61 1.30 -1.52
C GLU A 33 9.85 2.16 -0.50
N SER A 34 10.35 3.37 -0.22
CA SER A 34 9.70 4.32 0.67
C SER A 34 8.30 4.72 0.18
N SER A 35 8.14 4.95 -1.13
CA SER A 35 6.84 5.24 -1.73
C SER A 35 5.84 4.08 -1.57
N ARG A 36 6.29 2.83 -1.76
CA ARG A 36 5.44 1.65 -1.52
C ARG A 36 5.08 1.52 -0.05
N ASP A 37 6.03 1.70 0.87
CA ASP A 37 5.77 1.68 2.31
C ASP A 37 4.78 2.76 2.75
N ALA A 38 4.89 3.98 2.21
CA ALA A 38 3.94 5.05 2.46
C ALA A 38 2.53 4.68 1.96
N ARG A 39 2.43 4.07 0.77
CA ARG A 39 1.17 3.56 0.25
C ARG A 39 0.58 2.47 1.14
N ARG A 40 1.36 1.50 1.61
CA ARG A 40 0.88 0.46 2.55
C ARG A 40 0.27 1.04 3.80
N LYS A 41 0.94 2.05 4.40
CA LYS A 41 0.42 2.74 5.58
C LYS A 41 -0.90 3.44 5.28
N ALA A 42 -0.98 4.18 4.18
CA ALA A 42 -2.20 4.87 3.76
C ALA A 42 -3.35 3.90 3.47
N ASP A 43 -3.07 2.76 2.83
CA ASP A 43 -4.04 1.71 2.53
C ASP A 43 -4.61 1.10 3.83
N LEU A 44 -3.78 0.79 4.82
CA LEU A 44 -4.26 0.30 6.12
C LEU A 44 -5.10 1.34 6.87
N GLU A 45 -4.73 2.62 6.78
CA GLU A 45 -5.50 3.71 7.39
C GLU A 45 -6.87 3.89 6.72
N MET A 46 -6.93 3.81 5.40
CA MET A 46 -8.19 3.80 4.66
C MET A 46 -9.07 2.62 5.08
N MET A 47 -8.49 1.42 5.21
CA MET A 47 -9.22 0.24 5.67
C MET A 47 -9.73 0.41 7.09
N ARG A 48 -8.93 0.96 8.00
CA ARG A 48 -9.36 1.28 9.37
C ARG A 48 -10.59 2.17 9.36
N SER A 49 -10.57 3.29 8.62
CA SER A 49 -11.73 4.17 8.52
C SER A 49 -12.98 3.47 7.97
N GLY A 50 -12.82 2.64 6.93
CA GLY A 50 -13.93 1.85 6.38
C GLY A 50 -14.49 0.83 7.36
N PHE A 51 -13.64 0.19 8.17
CA PHE A 51 -14.06 -0.76 9.20
C PHE A 51 -14.79 -0.08 10.36
N GLU A 52 -14.39 1.14 10.75
CA GLU A 52 -15.14 1.90 11.77
C GLU A 52 -16.54 2.26 11.26
N LEU A 53 -16.68 2.67 10.00
CA LEU A 53 -17.99 2.93 9.41
C LEU A 53 -18.83 1.65 9.32
N TYR A 54 -18.23 0.53 8.91
CA TYR A 54 -18.89 -0.78 8.92
C TYR A 54 -19.39 -1.13 10.32
N LYS A 55 -18.57 -0.97 11.36
CA LYS A 55 -18.96 -1.28 12.75
C LYS A 55 -20.06 -0.36 13.25
N SER A 56 -20.03 0.92 12.88
CA SER A 56 -21.08 1.88 13.23
C SER A 56 -22.46 1.42 12.75
N ASP A 57 -22.53 0.85 11.55
CA ASP A 57 -23.80 0.41 10.95
C ASP A 57 -24.16 -1.04 11.31
N CYS A 58 -23.16 -1.92 11.40
CA CYS A 58 -23.33 -3.37 11.55
C CYS A 58 -23.13 -3.87 12.99
N ASN A 59 -22.76 -3.00 13.94
CA ASN A 59 -22.40 -3.27 15.34
C ASN A 59 -21.22 -4.24 15.57
N VAL A 60 -20.62 -4.75 14.49
CA VAL A 60 -19.49 -5.68 14.52
C VAL A 60 -18.52 -5.32 13.41
N TYR A 61 -17.25 -5.70 13.56
CA TYR A 61 -16.28 -5.62 12.45
C TYR A 61 -16.49 -6.75 11.43
N PRO A 62 -16.14 -6.52 10.16
CA PRO A 62 -16.36 -7.47 9.08
C PRO A 62 -15.67 -8.81 9.32
N LEU A 63 -16.28 -9.89 8.85
CA LEU A 63 -15.65 -11.22 8.85
C LEU A 63 -14.41 -11.21 7.95
N ALA A 64 -13.43 -12.05 8.27
CA ALA A 64 -12.22 -12.17 7.44
C ALA A 64 -12.54 -12.60 6.00
N SER A 65 -13.63 -13.34 5.79
CA SER A 65 -14.13 -13.73 4.45
C SER A 65 -14.73 -12.58 3.65
N GLU A 66 -15.08 -11.46 4.28
CA GLU A 66 -15.66 -10.28 3.62
C GLU A 66 -14.59 -9.28 3.19
N VAL A 67 -13.42 -9.31 3.83
CA VAL A 67 -12.27 -8.44 3.52
C VAL A 67 -11.42 -9.11 2.44
N VAL A 68 -11.89 -9.06 1.20
CA VAL A 68 -11.21 -9.67 0.04
C VAL A 68 -10.64 -8.58 -0.87
N LYS A 69 -9.34 -8.64 -1.16
CA LYS A 69 -8.66 -7.69 -2.05
C LYS A 69 -9.37 -7.55 -3.40
N ASP A 70 -9.32 -6.35 -3.98
CA ASP A 70 -9.97 -6.00 -5.25
C ASP A 70 -11.51 -6.23 -5.26
N THR A 71 -12.14 -6.36 -4.09
CA THR A 71 -13.61 -6.43 -3.96
C THR A 71 -14.14 -5.34 -3.04
N PRO A 72 -15.37 -4.85 -3.25
CA PRO A 72 -15.99 -3.89 -2.34
C PRO A 72 -16.33 -4.54 -1.00
N LEU A 73 -15.97 -3.86 0.10
CA LEU A 73 -16.52 -4.20 1.41
C LEU A 73 -17.93 -3.61 1.53
N LYS A 74 -18.93 -4.49 1.62
CA LYS A 74 -20.35 -4.13 1.75
C LYS A 74 -20.93 -4.63 3.05
N GLY A 75 -22.06 -4.05 3.46
CA GLY A 75 -22.83 -4.57 4.59
C GLY A 75 -23.31 -5.99 4.35
N THR A 76 -23.48 -6.74 5.43
CA THR A 76 -24.05 -8.08 5.40
C THR A 76 -25.17 -8.22 6.43
N ALA A 77 -26.16 -9.03 6.06
CA ALA A 77 -27.34 -9.31 6.87
C ALA A 77 -27.25 -10.69 7.55
N THR A 78 -26.06 -11.28 7.60
CA THR A 78 -25.80 -12.59 8.19
C THR A 78 -25.20 -12.44 9.58
N PRO A 79 -25.74 -13.10 10.62
CA PRO A 79 -25.18 -13.01 11.97
C PRO A 79 -23.67 -13.30 12.00
N PRO A 80 -22.85 -12.51 12.72
CA PRO A 80 -23.26 -11.53 13.73
C PRO A 80 -23.52 -10.10 13.22
N SER A 81 -23.43 -9.83 11.91
CA SER A 81 -23.75 -8.53 11.32
C SER A 81 -25.22 -8.46 10.88
N SER A 82 -25.87 -7.33 11.11
CA SER A 82 -27.24 -7.07 10.66
C SER A 82 -27.38 -5.65 10.13
N CYS A 83 -26.73 -5.36 9.00
CA CYS A 83 -26.75 -4.05 8.34
C CYS A 83 -27.17 -4.17 6.86
N ALA A 84 -27.44 -3.03 6.24
CA ALA A 84 -27.92 -2.95 4.86
C ALA A 84 -26.85 -3.44 3.85
N THR A 85 -27.21 -4.41 3.02
CA THR A 85 -26.31 -4.98 1.99
C THR A 85 -26.00 -4.03 0.83
N THR A 86 -26.78 -2.96 0.70
CA THR A 86 -26.59 -1.90 -0.29
C THR A 86 -25.46 -0.94 0.11
N ASN A 87 -25.15 -0.83 1.41
CA ASN A 87 -24.10 0.08 1.89
C ASN A 87 -22.71 -0.46 1.51
N ILE A 88 -21.88 0.40 0.93
CA ILE A 88 -20.49 0.12 0.57
C ILE A 88 -19.60 0.97 1.49
N TYR A 89 -18.74 0.31 2.26
CA TYR A 89 -17.86 0.95 3.23
C TYR A 89 -16.44 1.14 2.69
N ILE A 90 -15.99 0.23 1.83
CA ILE A 90 -14.75 0.35 1.08
C ILE A 90 -15.08 0.00 -0.37
N SER A 91 -14.80 0.91 -1.30
CA SER A 91 -15.14 0.70 -2.72
C SER A 91 -14.39 -0.48 -3.32
N LEU A 92 -13.10 -0.64 -2.99
CA LEU A 92 -12.28 -1.80 -3.31
C LEU A 92 -11.27 -1.97 -2.18
N VAL A 93 -11.25 -3.14 -1.55
CA VAL A 93 -10.23 -3.46 -0.54
C VAL A 93 -8.86 -3.42 -1.24
N PRO A 94 -7.91 -2.58 -0.77
CA PRO A 94 -6.63 -2.42 -1.42
C PRO A 94 -5.78 -3.70 -1.30
N LYS A 95 -4.87 -3.87 -2.25
CA LYS A 95 -3.85 -4.91 -2.24
C LYS A 95 -2.47 -4.30 -2.10
N ASP A 96 -1.53 -5.10 -1.60
CA ASP A 96 -0.14 -4.68 -1.51
C ASP A 96 0.43 -4.36 -2.91
N PRO A 97 1.26 -3.31 -3.05
CA PRO A 97 1.93 -2.99 -4.31
C PRO A 97 2.79 -4.12 -4.90
N LEU A 98 3.20 -5.09 -4.09
CA LEU A 98 3.99 -6.25 -4.48
C LEU A 98 3.18 -7.57 -4.42
N ASP A 99 1.85 -7.51 -4.50
CA ASP A 99 1.00 -8.70 -4.62
C ASP A 99 1.40 -9.55 -5.85
N PRO A 100 1.49 -10.90 -5.75
CA PRO A 100 1.17 -11.74 -4.60
C PRO A 100 2.34 -12.01 -3.63
N ALA A 101 3.52 -11.43 -3.86
CA ALA A 101 4.70 -11.67 -3.02
C ALA A 101 4.53 -11.09 -1.60
N ARG A 102 3.72 -10.04 -1.45
CA ARG A 102 3.30 -9.48 -0.16
C ARG A 102 1.79 -9.26 -0.17
N VAL A 103 1.15 -9.42 0.99
CA VAL A 103 -0.30 -9.30 1.16
C VAL A 103 -0.59 -8.61 2.50
N TYR A 104 -1.67 -7.85 2.57
CA TYR A 104 -2.20 -7.32 3.82
C TYR A 104 -2.96 -8.41 4.58
N THR A 105 -2.68 -8.54 5.87
CA THR A 105 -3.37 -9.51 6.71
C THR A 105 -4.39 -8.79 7.57
N TYR A 106 -5.62 -9.30 7.54
CA TYR A 106 -6.69 -8.89 8.43
C TYR A 106 -7.05 -10.07 9.33
N THR A 107 -6.93 -9.87 10.65
CA THR A 107 -7.31 -10.87 11.64
C THR A 107 -8.34 -10.26 12.58
N ARG A 108 -9.53 -10.86 12.60
CA ARG A 108 -10.58 -10.48 13.54
C ARG A 108 -10.47 -11.32 14.81
N THR A 109 -10.14 -10.70 15.94
CA THR A 109 -9.97 -11.39 17.24
C THR A 109 -11.31 -11.50 17.98
N SER A 110 -12.19 -10.51 17.83
CA SER A 110 -13.56 -10.53 18.37
C SER A 110 -14.52 -9.78 17.45
N THR A 111 -15.81 -9.72 17.78
CA THR A 111 -16.76 -8.89 17.02
C THR A 111 -16.44 -7.40 17.09
N VAL A 112 -15.67 -6.96 18.09
CA VAL A 112 -15.36 -5.55 18.36
C VAL A 112 -13.88 -5.23 18.34
N THR A 113 -13.01 -6.19 17.97
CA THR A 113 -11.56 -5.98 17.85
C THR A 113 -10.97 -6.66 16.62
N TYR A 114 -10.01 -5.99 15.98
CA TYR A 114 -9.27 -6.53 14.84
C TYR A 114 -7.82 -6.05 14.84
N THR A 115 -7.01 -6.76 14.07
CA THR A 115 -5.64 -6.38 13.74
C THR A 115 -5.47 -6.41 12.22
N LEU A 116 -5.12 -5.27 11.65
CA LEU A 116 -4.57 -5.15 10.30
C LEU A 116 -3.07 -5.16 10.35
N CYS A 117 -2.42 -5.79 9.37
CA CYS A 117 -1.00 -5.60 9.21
C CYS A 117 -0.50 -5.65 7.78
N ALA A 118 0.62 -4.96 7.59
CA ALA A 118 1.40 -4.96 6.38
C ALA A 118 2.86 -5.29 6.72
N SER A 119 3.59 -5.81 5.74
CA SER A 119 5.04 -5.96 5.83
C SER A 119 5.67 -4.80 5.07
N LEU A 120 6.32 -3.88 5.78
CA LEU A 120 7.13 -2.81 5.20
C LEU A 120 8.46 -3.37 4.70
N GLU A 121 9.05 -2.76 3.67
CA GLU A 121 10.25 -3.27 3.00
C GLU A 121 11.53 -2.96 3.77
N ASN A 122 11.56 -1.84 4.49
CA ASN A 122 12.72 -1.38 5.25
C ASN A 122 12.84 -1.98 6.66
N VAL A 123 11.97 -2.92 7.02
CA VAL A 123 11.92 -3.51 8.36
C VAL A 123 11.92 -5.03 8.25
N ALA A 124 12.79 -5.69 9.00
CA ALA A 124 12.86 -7.14 9.03
C ALA A 124 11.59 -7.76 9.64
N GLY A 125 11.19 -8.93 9.14
CA GLY A 125 10.03 -9.68 9.63
C GLY A 125 8.75 -9.44 8.82
N THR A 126 7.80 -10.35 9.02
CA THR A 126 6.44 -10.29 8.44
C THR A 126 5.51 -9.52 9.36
N CYS A 127 4.51 -8.82 8.82
CA CYS A 127 3.46 -8.15 9.63
C CYS A 127 4.08 -7.12 10.61
N ASN A 128 5.12 -6.41 10.15
CA ASN A 128 5.94 -5.50 10.97
C ASN A 128 5.32 -4.11 11.18
N TYR A 129 4.23 -3.80 10.48
CA TYR A 129 3.42 -2.61 10.71
C TYR A 129 1.98 -3.03 10.94
N THR A 130 1.48 -2.76 12.15
CA THR A 130 0.15 -3.18 12.60
C THR A 130 -0.72 -1.99 12.91
N VAL A 131 -1.99 -2.06 12.50
CA VAL A 131 -3.03 -1.10 12.83
C VAL A 131 -4.17 -1.87 13.48
N THR A 132 -4.57 -1.47 14.68
CA THR A 132 -5.71 -2.05 15.41
C THR A 132 -6.84 -1.04 15.49
N ASN A 133 -8.02 -1.50 15.90
CA ASN A 133 -9.05 -0.58 16.34
C ASN A 133 -8.52 0.29 17.50
N PRO A 134 -8.99 1.55 17.61
CA PRO A 134 -8.73 2.39 18.78
C PRO A 134 -9.28 1.76 20.07
#